data_AF-A0A3D5K4H8-F1
#
_entry.id   AF-A0A3D5K4H8-F1
#
_cell.length_a   1.000
_cell.length_b   1.000
_cell.length_c   1.000
_cell.angle_alpha   90.00
_cell.angle_beta   90.00
_cell.angle_gamma   90.00
#
_symmetry.space_group_name_H-M   'P 1'
#
loop_
_entity.id
_entity.type
_entity.pdbx_description
1 polymer ?
#
loop_
_entity_poly.entity_id
_entity_poly.type
_entity_poly.pdbx_seq_one_letter_code
_entity_poly.pdbx_strand_id
1 'polypeptide(L)'
;SISEGTEAGISSAEFVVRGRYAFGLLQAERGVHRLVRISPFNKEAKRQTAFASLQVVPFFDEIVDEIDIDETDLRIDTYRSSGAGGQHVNVTDSAVRITHLPTGVVTSCQNERSQHQNKDKAMQMLAARLLDLERQKRDAELAQIGGEKLIVDFGSQIRSYVLQPYQMVKDLRTDHEVGDVAGVLDGDLDGFMESYLRWSRTNASN
;
A
#
# COMPACT_ATOMS: atom_id res chain seq x y z
N SER A 1 -10.51 3.50 5.74
CA SER A 1 -11.56 2.55 5.32
C SER A 1 -11.65 1.43 6.36
N ILE A 2 -12.81 0.79 6.52
CA ILE A 2 -12.98 -0.35 7.44
C ILE A 2 -13.75 -1.44 6.70
N SER A 3 -13.28 -2.66 6.79
CA SER A 3 -13.93 -3.86 6.28
C SER A 3 -14.33 -4.74 7.47
N GLU A 4 -15.61 -5.05 7.60
CA GLU A 4 -16.13 -5.86 8.71
C GLU A 4 -15.71 -7.33 8.56
N GLY A 5 -15.62 -8.05 9.67
CA GLY A 5 -15.45 -9.50 9.69
C GLY A 5 -16.79 -10.23 9.49
N THR A 6 -16.76 -11.47 8.99
CA THR A 6 -17.97 -12.23 8.65
C THR A 6 -18.88 -12.51 9.85
N GLU A 7 -18.31 -12.83 11.02
CA GLU A 7 -19.09 -13.16 12.23
C GLU A 7 -18.89 -12.11 13.33
N ALA A 8 -17.67 -11.61 13.49
CA ALA A 8 -17.33 -10.60 14.49
C ALA A 8 -16.02 -9.87 14.11
N GLY A 9 -15.87 -8.66 14.64
CA GLY A 9 -14.64 -7.88 14.51
C GLY A 9 -14.46 -7.26 13.13
N ILE A 10 -13.19 -6.98 12.81
CA ILE A 10 -12.77 -6.26 11.60
C ILE A 10 -11.84 -7.18 10.82
N SER A 11 -12.04 -7.28 9.50
CA SER A 11 -11.15 -8.03 8.62
C SER A 11 -9.96 -7.18 8.16
N SER A 12 -10.19 -5.89 7.88
CA SER A 12 -9.14 -4.90 7.63
C SER A 12 -9.59 -3.50 8.04
N ALA A 13 -8.65 -2.68 8.49
CA ALA A 13 -8.88 -1.26 8.73
C ALA A 13 -7.67 -0.46 8.25
N GLU A 14 -7.95 0.70 7.69
CA GLU A 14 -6.98 1.66 7.21
C GLU A 14 -7.42 3.05 7.69
N PHE A 15 -6.49 3.80 8.26
CA PHE A 15 -6.76 5.12 8.80
C PHE A 15 -5.51 5.98 8.68
N VAL A 16 -5.73 7.29 8.62
CA VAL A 16 -4.67 8.28 8.53
C VAL A 16 -4.48 8.91 9.91
N VAL A 17 -3.26 8.85 10.42
CA VAL A 17 -2.88 9.54 11.66
C VAL A 17 -2.13 10.81 11.31
N ARG A 18 -2.67 11.95 11.75
CA ARG A 18 -2.06 13.27 11.58
C ARG A 18 -1.49 13.75 12.90
N GLY A 19 -0.22 14.10 12.89
CA GLY A 19 0.47 14.58 14.08
C GLY A 19 1.95 14.80 13.84
N ARG A 20 2.57 15.57 14.73
CA ARG A 20 4.02 15.78 14.68
C ARG A 20 4.73 14.45 14.94
N TYR A 21 5.66 14.09 14.05
CA TYR A 21 6.42 12.83 14.12
C TYR A 21 5.55 11.56 14.11
N ALA A 22 4.30 11.62 13.63
CA ALA A 22 3.36 10.49 13.66
C ALA A 22 3.95 9.22 13.02
N PHE A 23 4.54 9.35 11.83
CA PHE A 23 5.18 8.22 11.14
C PHE A 23 6.35 7.63 11.95
N GLY A 24 7.21 8.48 12.54
CA GLY A 24 8.36 8.03 13.31
C GLY A 24 7.97 7.29 14.60
N LEU A 25 6.94 7.78 15.29
CA LEU A 25 6.41 7.13 16.50
C LEU A 25 5.74 5.79 16.16
N LEU A 26 4.85 5.78 15.17
CA LEU A 26 4.11 4.58 14.77
C LEU A 26 4.98 3.52 14.09
N GLN A 27 6.19 3.86 13.64
CA GLN A 27 7.13 2.88 13.10
C GLN A 27 7.43 1.75 14.11
N ALA A 28 7.35 2.04 15.41
CA ALA A 28 7.48 1.05 16.47
C ALA A 28 6.41 -0.04 16.43
N GLU A 29 5.21 0.29 15.96
CA GLU A 29 4.07 -0.61 15.90
C GLU A 29 4.03 -1.45 14.62
N ARG A 30 4.97 -1.24 13.68
CA ARG A 30 5.02 -2.05 12.46
C ARG A 30 5.44 -3.48 12.77
N GLY A 31 4.54 -4.43 12.51
CA GLY A 31 4.79 -5.86 12.64
C GLY A 31 3.55 -6.67 13.01
N VAL A 32 3.76 -7.91 13.43
CA VAL A 32 2.68 -8.81 13.87
C VAL A 32 2.51 -8.73 15.38
N HIS A 33 1.28 -8.47 15.83
CA HIS A 33 0.87 -8.42 17.23
C HIS A 33 0.15 -9.72 17.56
N ARG A 34 0.54 -10.36 18.67
CA ARG A 34 -0.02 -11.62 19.12
C ARG A 34 -0.89 -11.41 20.37
N LEU A 35 -2.13 -11.89 20.34
CA LEU A 35 -3.04 -11.86 21.48
C LEU A 35 -3.29 -13.27 22.02
N VAL A 36 -3.07 -13.47 23.31
CA VAL A 36 -3.33 -14.72 24.03
C VAL A 36 -4.41 -14.48 25.08
N ARG A 37 -5.58 -15.07 24.87
CA ARG A 37 -6.73 -14.92 25.77
C ARG A 37 -7.65 -16.15 25.74
N ILE A 38 -8.58 -16.23 26.69
CA ILE A 38 -9.75 -17.10 26.53
C ILE A 38 -10.73 -16.40 25.60
N SER A 39 -11.10 -17.07 24.50
CA SER A 39 -11.97 -16.47 23.50
C SER A 39 -13.42 -16.48 23.96
N PRO A 40 -14.16 -15.35 23.86
CA PRO A 40 -15.58 -15.29 24.20
C PRO A 40 -16.45 -16.11 23.22
N PHE A 41 -15.91 -16.44 22.04
CA PHE A 41 -16.61 -17.22 21.01
C PHE A 41 -16.43 -18.73 21.18
N ASN A 42 -15.51 -19.16 22.04
CA ASN A 42 -15.24 -20.58 22.27
C ASN A 42 -16.00 -21.10 23.49
N LYS A 43 -16.98 -21.99 23.28
CA LYS A 43 -17.78 -22.62 24.34
C LYS A 43 -16.95 -23.43 25.34
N GLU A 44 -15.78 -23.91 24.94
CA GLU A 44 -14.92 -24.76 25.78
C GLU A 44 -13.96 -23.97 26.69
N ALA A 45 -14.04 -22.63 26.70
CA ALA A 45 -13.16 -21.74 27.47
C ALA A 45 -11.65 -22.01 27.29
N LYS A 46 -11.27 -22.64 26.16
CA LYS A 46 -9.87 -22.93 25.84
C LYS A 46 -9.14 -21.64 25.49
N ARG A 47 -7.88 -21.58 25.88
CA ARG A 47 -6.95 -20.52 25.49
C ARG A 47 -6.79 -20.53 23.97
N GLN A 48 -6.93 -19.36 23.35
CA GLN A 48 -6.70 -19.16 21.94
C GLN A 48 -5.61 -18.11 21.74
N THR A 49 -4.88 -18.26 20.64
CA THR A 49 -3.89 -17.29 20.17
C THR A 49 -4.42 -16.68 18.88
N ALA A 50 -4.46 -15.36 18.81
CA ALA A 50 -4.80 -14.60 17.62
C ALA A 50 -3.60 -13.73 17.20
N PHE A 51 -3.56 -13.39 15.92
CA PHE A 51 -2.53 -12.54 15.34
C PHE A 51 -3.19 -11.41 14.55
N ALA A 52 -2.60 -10.22 14.61
CA ALA A 52 -2.97 -9.08 13.80
C ALA A 52 -1.70 -8.44 13.24
N SER A 53 -1.67 -8.17 11.95
CA SER A 53 -0.55 -7.46 11.32
C SER A 53 -0.87 -5.97 11.25
N LEU A 54 0.08 -5.13 11.64
CA LEU A 54 0.02 -3.69 11.45
C LEU A 54 1.12 -3.24 10.49
N GLN A 55 0.71 -2.50 9.46
CA GLN A 55 1.62 -1.84 8.53
C GLN A 55 1.49 -0.33 8.70
N VAL A 56 2.63 0.35 8.73
CA VAL A 56 2.70 1.81 8.86
C VAL A 56 3.50 2.33 7.67
N VAL A 57 2.88 3.24 6.92
CA VAL A 57 3.47 3.88 5.75
C VAL A 57 3.34 5.40 5.87
N PRO A 58 4.28 6.16 5.30
CA PRO A 58 4.12 7.61 5.24
C PRO A 58 2.92 7.95 4.34
N PHE A 59 2.18 8.98 4.73
CA PHE A 59 1.10 9.53 3.92
C PHE A 59 1.65 10.66 3.05
N PHE A 60 1.41 10.59 1.74
CA PHE A 60 1.75 11.65 0.79
C PHE A 60 0.45 12.36 0.36
N ASP A 61 0.37 13.68 0.55
CA ASP A 61 -0.84 14.46 0.23
C ASP A 61 -1.10 14.57 -1.29
N GLU A 62 -0.08 14.39 -2.13
CA GLU A 62 -0.20 14.54 -3.58
C GLU A 62 -0.68 13.24 -4.25
N ILE A 63 -1.99 13.06 -4.26
CA ILE A 63 -2.62 12.18 -5.23
C ILE A 63 -2.66 12.93 -6.56
N VAL A 64 -1.68 12.69 -7.42
CA VAL A 64 -1.72 13.16 -8.82
C VAL A 64 -2.88 12.45 -9.51
N ASP A 65 -4.04 13.12 -9.57
CA ASP A 65 -5.24 12.63 -10.28
C ASP A 65 -5.14 12.89 -11.79
N GLU A 66 -4.32 13.86 -12.20
CA GLU A 66 -4.14 14.25 -13.59
C GLU A 66 -2.64 14.39 -13.89
N ILE A 67 -2.19 13.66 -14.92
CA ILE A 67 -0.81 13.78 -15.41
C ILE A 67 -0.81 14.85 -16.47
N ASP A 68 -0.08 15.93 -16.20
CA ASP A 68 0.23 16.92 -17.21
C ASP A 68 1.22 16.31 -18.22
N ILE A 69 0.80 16.21 -19.47
CA ILE A 69 1.61 15.63 -20.55
C ILE A 69 2.01 16.78 -21.47
N ASP A 70 3.29 17.14 -21.45
CA ASP A 70 3.84 18.09 -22.41
C ASP A 70 3.83 17.47 -23.81
N GLU A 71 3.27 18.19 -24.79
CA GLU A 71 3.25 17.73 -26.18
C GLU A 71 4.66 17.57 -26.77
N THR A 72 5.66 18.27 -26.23
CA THR A 72 7.06 18.16 -26.67
C THR A 72 7.71 16.83 -26.29
N ASP A 73 7.18 16.14 -25.28
CA ASP A 73 7.62 14.81 -24.84
C ASP A 73 6.98 13.67 -25.64
N LEU A 74 6.12 13.99 -26.61
CA LEU A 74 5.37 13.03 -27.39
C LEU A 74 5.94 12.89 -28.81
N ARG A 75 6.22 11.64 -29.21
CA ARG A 75 6.37 11.29 -30.63
C ARG A 75 5.06 10.72 -31.15
N ILE A 76 4.45 11.43 -32.10
CA ILE A 76 3.19 11.04 -32.73
C ILE A 76 3.47 10.55 -34.16
N ASP A 77 3.29 9.25 -34.36
CA ASP A 77 3.44 8.58 -35.65
C ASP A 77 2.05 8.27 -36.23
N THR A 78 1.77 8.73 -37.45
CA THR A 78 0.51 8.44 -38.16
C THR A 78 0.78 7.40 -39.23
N TYR A 79 -0.06 6.37 -39.34
CA TYR A 79 0.13 5.28 -40.28
C TYR A 79 -1.21 4.70 -40.76
N ARG A 80 -1.17 3.80 -41.73
CA ARG A 80 -2.36 3.12 -42.26
C ARG A 80 -2.91 2.12 -41.26
N SER A 81 -4.22 2.18 -41.05
CA SER A 81 -4.94 1.23 -40.21
C SER A 81 -4.79 -0.19 -40.77
N SER A 82 -4.48 -1.16 -39.89
CA SER A 82 -4.35 -2.56 -40.28
C SER A 82 -5.70 -3.27 -40.15
N GLY A 83 -6.13 -3.98 -41.21
CA GLY A 83 -7.35 -4.80 -41.15
C GLY A 83 -8.02 -5.02 -42.52
N ALA A 84 -8.96 -5.98 -42.57
CA ALA A 84 -9.80 -6.24 -43.73
C ALA A 84 -10.88 -5.14 -43.87
N GLY A 85 -10.47 -3.95 -44.28
CA GLY A 85 -11.35 -2.80 -44.49
C GLY A 85 -11.58 -2.45 -45.97
N GLY A 86 -12.58 -1.60 -46.23
CA GLY A 86 -12.85 -1.05 -47.56
C GLY A 86 -11.78 -0.05 -48.04
N GLN A 87 -12.01 0.60 -49.20
CA GLN A 87 -11.06 1.55 -49.81
C GLN A 87 -10.46 2.57 -48.83
N HIS A 88 -11.25 3.06 -47.87
CA HIS A 88 -10.82 4.06 -46.88
C HIS A 88 -9.68 3.56 -45.97
N VAL A 89 -9.60 2.26 -45.68
CA VAL A 89 -8.53 1.67 -44.84
C VAL A 89 -7.21 1.57 -45.62
N ASN A 90 -7.28 1.42 -46.95
CA ASN A 90 -6.11 1.25 -47.80
C ASN A 90 -5.49 2.57 -48.26
N VAL A 91 -6.24 3.67 -48.23
CA VAL A 91 -5.83 4.97 -48.80
C VAL A 91 -5.58 6.04 -47.74
N THR A 92 -6.27 6.00 -46.59
CA THR A 92 -6.21 7.06 -45.57
C THR A 92 -5.38 6.65 -44.35
N ASP A 93 -4.38 7.46 -44.02
CA ASP A 93 -3.54 7.31 -42.82
C ASP A 93 -4.32 7.78 -41.58
N SER A 94 -5.13 6.88 -41.01
CA SER A 94 -6.04 7.17 -39.90
C SER A 94 -5.56 6.62 -38.55
N ALA A 95 -4.65 5.66 -38.53
CA ALA A 95 -4.12 5.10 -37.28
C ALA A 95 -3.05 6.01 -36.68
N VAL A 96 -3.10 6.16 -35.36
CA VAL A 96 -2.17 7.02 -34.61
C VAL A 96 -1.46 6.18 -33.56
N ARG A 97 -0.14 6.32 -33.47
CA ARG A 97 0.70 5.80 -32.40
C ARG A 97 1.37 6.98 -31.70
N ILE A 98 1.27 6.99 -30.38
CA ILE A 98 1.87 8.01 -29.52
C ILE A 98 2.88 7.31 -28.63
N THR A 99 4.10 7.83 -28.60
CA THR A 99 5.18 7.39 -27.72
C THR A 99 5.52 8.52 -26.76
N HIS A 100 5.44 8.27 -25.47
CA HIS A 100 5.96 9.18 -24.46
C HIS A 100 7.47 8.94 -24.32
N LEU A 101 8.28 9.90 -24.76
CA LEU A 101 9.74 9.76 -24.83
C LEU A 101 10.40 9.53 -23.46
N PRO A 102 10.01 10.23 -22.37
CA PRO A 102 10.64 10.05 -21.07
C PRO A 102 10.41 8.66 -20.44
N THR A 103 9.21 8.08 -20.61
CA THR A 103 8.86 6.79 -19.99
C THR A 103 8.94 5.60 -20.95
N GLY A 104 9.04 5.86 -22.26
CA GLY A 104 9.02 4.83 -23.30
C GLY A 104 7.66 4.17 -23.51
N VAL A 105 6.59 4.64 -22.85
CA VAL A 105 5.24 4.07 -23.00
C VAL A 105 4.70 4.39 -24.39
N VAL A 106 4.28 3.33 -25.09
CA VAL A 106 3.71 3.43 -26.44
C VAL A 106 2.25 3.04 -26.41
N THR A 107 1.40 3.86 -27.03
CA THR A 107 -0.04 3.62 -27.16
C THR A 107 -0.45 3.84 -28.61
N SER A 108 -1.39 3.05 -29.12
CA SER A 108 -1.88 3.18 -30.50
C SER A 108 -3.39 2.99 -30.58
N CYS A 109 -4.04 3.77 -31.44
CA CYS A 109 -5.47 3.66 -31.72
C CYS A 109 -5.75 3.71 -33.23
N GLN A 110 -6.64 2.83 -33.69
CA GLN A 110 -7.09 2.73 -35.08
C GLN A 110 -8.60 2.44 -35.19
N ASN A 111 -9.35 2.69 -34.10
CA ASN A 111 -10.74 2.26 -33.97
C ASN A 111 -11.71 3.13 -34.79
N GLU A 112 -11.38 4.41 -34.95
CA GLU A 112 -12.21 5.37 -35.66
C GLU A 112 -11.68 5.66 -37.07
N ARG A 113 -12.57 6.20 -37.92
CA ARG A 113 -12.19 6.63 -39.28
C ARG A 113 -11.39 7.94 -39.28
N SER A 114 -11.56 8.76 -38.25
CA SER A 114 -10.91 10.06 -38.12
C SER A 114 -9.58 9.96 -37.37
N GLN A 115 -8.52 10.53 -37.95
CA GLN A 115 -7.20 10.62 -37.31
C GLN A 115 -7.27 11.37 -35.98
N HIS A 116 -8.00 12.49 -35.91
CA HIS A 116 -8.12 13.29 -34.68
C HIS A 116 -8.77 12.48 -33.55
N GLN A 117 -9.84 11.74 -33.85
CA GLN A 117 -10.50 10.90 -32.85
C GLN A 117 -9.60 9.76 -32.38
N ASN A 118 -8.79 9.19 -33.28
CA ASN A 118 -7.79 8.19 -32.90
C ASN A 118 -6.65 8.81 -32.06
N LYS A 119 -6.21 10.04 -32.36
CA LYS A 119 -5.25 10.79 -31.54
C LYS A 119 -5.78 11.01 -30.13
N ASP A 120 -7.02 11.50 -30.00
CA ASP A 120 -7.64 11.80 -28.70
C ASP A 120 -7.79 10.53 -27.85
N LYS A 121 -8.25 9.42 -28.45
CA LYS A 121 -8.33 8.13 -27.75
C LYS A 121 -6.95 7.59 -27.36
N ALA A 122 -5.95 7.70 -28.24
CA ALA A 122 -4.59 7.28 -27.93
C ALA A 122 -3.98 8.11 -26.79
N MET A 123 -4.29 9.42 -26.73
CA MET A 123 -3.89 10.31 -25.62
C MET A 123 -4.57 9.91 -24.31
N GLN A 124 -5.88 9.64 -24.30
CA GLN A 124 -6.59 9.16 -23.10
C GLN A 124 -6.01 7.85 -22.57
N MET A 125 -5.73 6.89 -23.48
CA MET A 125 -5.10 5.63 -23.12
C MET A 125 -3.65 5.82 -22.63
N LEU A 126 -2.91 6.78 -23.18
CA LEU A 126 -1.58 7.14 -22.72
C LEU A 126 -1.62 7.71 -21.30
N ALA A 127 -2.50 8.67 -21.04
CA ALA A 127 -2.68 9.26 -19.70
C ALA A 127 -3.03 8.19 -18.66
N ALA A 128 -3.97 7.28 -18.98
CA ALA A 128 -4.32 6.18 -18.09
C ALA A 128 -3.13 5.25 -17.80
N ARG A 129 -2.29 4.94 -18.81
CA ARG A 129 -1.09 4.11 -18.63
C ARG A 129 0.00 4.81 -17.83
N LEU A 130 0.21 6.11 -18.04
CA LEU A 130 1.16 6.90 -17.26
C LEU A 130 0.70 6.99 -15.80
N LEU A 131 -0.60 7.13 -15.56
CA LEU A 131 -1.18 7.16 -14.21
C LEU A 131 -0.99 5.83 -13.48
N ASP A 132 -1.21 4.73 -14.19
CA ASP A 132 -0.94 3.39 -13.65
C ASP A 132 0.55 3.18 -13.35
N LEU A 133 1.45 3.62 -14.25
CA LEU A 133 2.90 3.57 -14.02
C LEU A 133 3.32 4.36 -12.78
N GLU A 134 2.77 5.56 -12.59
CA GLU A 134 3.09 6.42 -11.44
C GLU A 134 2.54 5.83 -10.13
N ARG A 135 1.32 5.26 -10.17
CA ARG A 135 0.77 4.49 -9.05
C ARG A 135 1.65 3.31 -8.68
N GLN A 136 2.09 2.52 -9.66
CA GLN A 136 2.99 1.38 -9.42
C GLN A 136 4.34 1.81 -8.83
N LYS A 137 4.91 2.92 -9.30
CA LYS A 137 6.14 3.48 -8.72
C LYS A 137 5.94 3.90 -7.27
N ARG A 138 4.84 4.60 -6.98
CA ARG A 138 4.48 5.01 -5.62
C ARG A 138 4.27 3.81 -4.71
N ASP A 139 3.54 2.80 -5.18
CA ASP A 139 3.30 1.57 -4.43
C ASP A 139 4.62 0.81 -4.18
N ALA A 140 5.55 0.81 -5.13
CA ALA A 140 6.87 0.22 -4.97
C ALA A 140 7.73 1.00 -3.95
N GLU A 141 7.71 2.33 -3.99
CA GLU A 141 8.39 3.19 -3.02
C GLU A 141 7.80 2.99 -1.61
N LEU A 142 6.47 2.96 -1.49
CA LEU A 142 5.77 2.65 -0.25
C LEU A 142 6.07 1.23 0.25
N ALA A 143 6.21 0.25 -0.63
CA ALA A 143 6.62 -1.10 -0.27
C ALA A 143 8.07 -1.13 0.23
N GLN A 144 8.97 -0.36 -0.39
CA GLN A 144 10.36 -0.23 0.04
C GLN A 144 10.45 0.42 1.42
N ILE A 145 9.73 1.52 1.65
CA ILE A 145 9.69 2.22 2.95
C ILE A 145 8.99 1.37 4.00
N GLY A 146 7.87 0.74 3.62
CA GLY A 146 7.07 -0.15 4.45
C GLY A 146 7.79 -1.43 4.83
N GLY A 147 8.88 -1.77 4.14
CA GLY A 147 9.69 -3.00 4.32
C GLY A 147 8.96 -4.27 3.91
N GLU A 148 9.62 -5.42 4.09
CA GLU A 148 9.03 -6.71 3.80
C GLU A 148 7.77 -6.93 4.64
N LYS A 149 6.66 -7.29 3.97
CA LYS A 149 5.46 -7.76 4.65
C LYS A 149 5.82 -9.03 5.42
N LEU A 150 5.88 -8.92 6.74
CA LEU A 150 6.11 -10.06 7.61
C LEU A 150 4.93 -11.03 7.44
N ILE A 151 5.23 -12.25 7.02
CA ILE A 151 4.26 -13.33 6.94
C ILE A 151 3.74 -13.57 8.36
N VAL A 152 2.41 -13.57 8.52
CA VAL A 152 1.76 -13.88 9.79
C VAL A 152 1.93 -15.37 10.07
N ASP A 153 3.08 -15.73 10.63
CA ASP A 153 3.39 -17.09 11.08
C ASP A 153 3.79 -17.10 12.55
N PHE A 154 3.67 -18.25 13.20
CA PHE A 154 4.08 -18.45 14.58
C PHE A 154 5.57 -18.15 14.74
N GLY A 155 5.91 -17.12 15.52
CA GLY A 155 7.30 -16.66 15.71
C GLY A 155 7.61 -15.32 15.04
N SER A 156 6.74 -14.84 14.15
CA SER A 156 6.89 -13.53 13.47
C SER A 156 6.44 -12.33 14.33
N GLN A 157 5.88 -12.58 15.51
CA GLN A 157 5.31 -11.53 16.34
C GLN A 157 6.38 -10.61 16.94
N ILE A 158 6.13 -9.31 16.89
CA ILE A 158 6.96 -8.29 17.54
C ILE A 158 6.53 -8.07 18.99
N ARG A 159 5.23 -8.20 19.27
CA ARG A 159 4.66 -7.95 20.60
C ARG A 159 3.61 -8.99 20.95
N SER A 160 3.67 -9.47 22.20
CA SER A 160 2.73 -10.45 22.73
C SER A 160 1.92 -9.85 23.86
N TYR A 161 0.60 -9.89 23.74
CA TYR A 161 -0.38 -9.45 24.73
C TYR A 161 -0.99 -10.70 25.35
N VAL A 162 -0.64 -10.99 26.60
CA VAL A 162 -1.16 -12.15 27.34
C VAL A 162 -2.13 -11.66 28.39
N LEU A 163 -3.38 -12.12 28.33
CA LEU A 163 -4.42 -11.77 29.31
C LEU A 163 -4.67 -12.89 30.33
N GLN A 164 -4.36 -14.14 29.97
CA GLN A 164 -4.42 -15.30 30.86
C GLN A 164 -3.28 -16.28 30.54
N PRO A 165 -2.63 -16.89 31.55
CA PRO A 165 -3.01 -16.97 32.96
C PRO A 165 -2.47 -15.81 33.82
N TYR A 166 -1.57 -15.01 33.26
CA TYR A 166 -1.07 -13.75 33.82
C TYR A 166 -1.36 -12.63 32.81
N GLN A 167 -1.31 -11.39 33.29
CA GLN A 167 -1.45 -10.21 32.47
C GLN A 167 -0.06 -9.63 32.20
N MET A 168 0.34 -9.59 30.94
CA MET A 168 1.60 -9.01 30.51
C MET A 168 1.56 -8.66 29.02
N VAL A 169 2.09 -7.49 28.69
CA VAL A 169 2.46 -7.13 27.33
C VAL A 169 3.97 -7.10 27.24
N LYS A 170 4.54 -7.84 26.29
CA LYS A 170 6.00 -7.89 26.08
C LYS A 170 6.34 -7.65 24.62
N ASP A 171 7.26 -6.73 24.36
CA ASP A 171 7.89 -6.53 23.05
C ASP A 171 9.13 -7.44 22.95
N LEU A 172 9.17 -8.29 21.93
CA LEU A 172 10.20 -9.30 21.75
C LEU A 172 11.47 -8.73 21.08
N ARG A 173 11.42 -7.50 20.56
CA ARG A 173 12.58 -6.86 19.95
C ARG A 173 13.42 -6.13 21.00
N THR A 174 12.74 -5.48 21.95
CA THR A 174 13.36 -4.61 22.96
C THR A 174 13.39 -5.23 24.36
N ASP A 175 12.74 -6.37 24.55
CA ASP A 175 12.48 -7.01 25.85
C ASP A 175 11.72 -6.13 26.85
N HIS A 176 11.15 -5.01 26.43
CA HIS A 176 10.31 -4.17 27.28
C HIS A 176 8.98 -4.86 27.59
N GLU A 177 8.60 -4.86 28.87
CA GLU A 177 7.36 -5.51 29.33
C GLU A 177 6.61 -4.64 30.34
N VAL A 178 5.28 -4.74 30.28
CA VAL A 178 4.34 -4.01 31.13
C VAL A 178 3.25 -4.97 31.62
N GLY A 179 2.97 -4.96 32.92
CA GLY A 179 1.92 -5.80 33.53
C GLY A 179 0.50 -5.27 33.31
N ASP A 180 0.34 -3.95 33.17
CA ASP A 180 -0.95 -3.32 32.90
C ASP A 180 -1.36 -3.47 31.42
N VAL A 181 -2.00 -4.60 31.12
CA VAL A 181 -2.50 -4.87 29.76
C VAL A 181 -3.66 -3.94 29.38
N ALA A 182 -4.46 -3.50 30.35
CA ALA A 182 -5.62 -2.67 30.08
C ALA A 182 -5.19 -1.27 29.64
N GLY A 183 -4.25 -0.64 30.36
CA GLY A 183 -3.70 0.67 29.99
C GLY A 183 -3.03 0.64 28.61
N VAL A 184 -2.28 -0.43 28.30
CA VAL A 184 -1.64 -0.58 26.99
C VAL A 184 -2.66 -0.70 25.85
N LEU A 185 -3.76 -1.44 26.07
CA LEU A 185 -4.84 -1.54 25.08
C LEU A 185 -5.66 -0.24 24.97
N ASP A 186 -5.65 0.61 25.99
CA ASP A 186 -6.32 1.93 26.00
C ASP A 186 -5.45 3.06 25.43
N GLY A 187 -4.19 2.77 25.08
CA GLY A 187 -3.32 3.70 24.35
C GLY A 187 -2.02 4.08 25.06
N ASP A 188 -1.71 3.52 26.24
CA ASP A 188 -0.42 3.71 26.91
C ASP A 188 0.72 2.95 26.19
N LEU A 189 1.13 3.48 25.03
CA LEU A 189 2.12 2.88 24.13
C LEU A 189 3.46 3.62 24.15
N ASP A 190 3.54 4.76 24.84
CA ASP A 190 4.71 5.65 24.81
C ASP A 190 5.99 4.92 25.24
N GLY A 191 5.91 4.09 26.29
CA GLY A 191 7.05 3.29 26.76
C GLY A 191 7.56 2.27 25.74
N PHE A 192 6.65 1.67 24.95
CA PHE A 192 7.02 0.76 23.87
C PHE A 192 7.65 1.50 22.69
N MET A 193 7.05 2.64 22.29
CA MET A 193 7.57 3.47 21.20
C MET A 193 8.98 3.99 21.51
N GLU A 194 9.19 4.52 22.72
CA GLU A 194 10.50 5.02 23.14
C GLU A 194 11.55 3.90 23.17
N SER A 195 11.21 2.75 23.78
CA SER A 195 12.10 1.59 23.86
C SER A 195 12.51 1.11 22.47
N TYR A 196 11.56 1.07 21.52
CA TYR A 196 11.83 0.71 20.13
C TYR A 196 12.74 1.70 19.43
N LEU A 197 12.49 3.00 19.56
CA LEU A 197 13.31 4.03 18.91
C LEU A 197 14.76 4.01 19.40
N ARG A 198 14.97 3.78 20.71
CA ARG A 198 16.31 3.60 21.30
C ARG A 198 17.00 2.34 20.75
N TRP A 199 16.29 1.22 20.68
CA TRP A 199 16.79 -0.04 20.13
C TRP A 199 17.16 0.10 18.64
N SER A 200 16.27 0.69 17.85
CA SER A 200 16.45 0.93 16.41
C SER A 200 17.68 1.80 16.15
N ARG A 201 17.84 2.90 16.90
CA ARG A 201 19.02 3.75 16.82
C ARG A 201 20.31 2.99 17.09
N THR A 202 20.32 2.11 18.09
CA THR A 202 21.50 1.33 18.48
C THR A 202 21.89 0.33 17.39
N ASN A 203 20.90 -0.29 16.75
CA ASN A 203 21.11 -1.23 15.66
C ASN A 203 21.48 -0.56 14.34
N ALA A 204 21.02 0.67 14.08
CA ALA A 204 21.38 1.42 12.88
C ALA A 204 22.83 1.95 12.90
N SER A 205 23.45 2.03 14.08
CA SER A 205 24.84 2.44 14.26
C SER A 205 25.87 1.31 14.18
N ASN A 206 25.42 0.07 14.00
CA ASN A 206 26.26 -1.13 13.76
C ASN A 206 26.09 -1.62 12.32
#